data_AF-A0A951QQ23-F1
#
_entry.id   AF-A0A951QQ23-F1
#
_cell.length_a   1.000
_cell.length_b   1.000
_cell.length_c   1.000
_cell.angle_alpha   90.00
_cell.angle_beta   90.00
_cell.angle_gamma   90.00
#
_symmetry.space_group_name_H-M   'P 1'
#
loop_
_entity.id
_entity.type
_entity.pdbx_description
1 polymer ?
#
loop_
_entity_poly.entity_id
_entity_poly.type
_entity_poly.pdbx_seq_one_letter_code
_entity_poly.pdbx_strand_id
1 'polypeptide(L)'
;MTLNGQQHEQLSDALREAFRSPQRFTEFVKFRFNKNLYDITIADDLKELAFDLIDESRPCVLEKQNPDELDYALLRVSGNPGKISVGERDSPQRGWINLPTKPYEFSLNTPLFILQHPKGKPLKLAIDAIIDVNDIIVKYETNTEPGSSGSPCFDINWNLVALHHSGYTNYNAGTSFNAICPLKEKRGLLAGLLDDKQM
;
A
#
# COMPACT_ATOMS: atom_id res chain seq x y z
N MET A 1 -12.39 -15.89 -9.18
CA MET A 1 -13.25 -16.79 -9.99
C MET A 1 -12.39 -17.27 -11.14
N THR A 2 -12.05 -18.56 -11.18
CA THR A 2 -11.17 -19.12 -12.22
C THR A 2 -12.04 -19.49 -13.41
N LEU A 3 -11.81 -18.87 -14.57
CA LEU A 3 -12.53 -19.19 -15.79
C LEU A 3 -12.05 -20.55 -16.32
N ASN A 4 -12.96 -21.36 -16.86
CA ASN A 4 -12.59 -22.58 -17.56
C ASN A 4 -12.19 -22.28 -19.02
N GLY A 5 -11.57 -23.25 -19.71
CA GLY A 5 -11.08 -23.06 -21.08
C GLY A 5 -12.13 -22.58 -22.08
N GLN A 6 -13.39 -23.00 -21.93
CA GLN A 6 -14.49 -22.58 -22.80
C GLN A 6 -14.98 -21.16 -22.49
N GLN A 7 -15.04 -20.80 -21.20
CA GLN A 7 -15.38 -19.44 -20.77
C GLN A 7 -14.30 -18.43 -21.19
N HIS A 8 -13.04 -18.86 -21.21
CA HIS A 8 -11.92 -18.09 -21.72
C HIS A 8 -12.08 -17.72 -23.21
N GLU A 9 -12.46 -18.70 -24.03
CA GLU A 9 -12.64 -18.51 -25.47
C GLU A 9 -13.83 -17.57 -25.75
N GLN A 10 -14.96 -17.80 -25.06
CA GLN A 10 -16.16 -16.96 -25.19
C GLN A 10 -15.92 -15.49 -24.82
N LEU A 11 -15.17 -15.23 -23.75
CA LEU A 11 -14.85 -13.87 -23.34
C LEU A 11 -13.89 -13.19 -24.32
N SER A 12 -12.87 -13.93 -24.80
CA SER A 12 -11.93 -13.44 -25.81
C SER A 12 -12.66 -13.06 -27.11
N ASP A 13 -13.59 -13.90 -27.57
CA ASP A 13 -14.36 -13.63 -28.79
C ASP A 13 -15.30 -12.44 -28.61
N ALA A 14 -15.95 -12.31 -27.46
CA ALA A 14 -16.79 -11.15 -27.14
C ALA A 14 -15.98 -9.85 -27.12
N LEU A 15 -14.75 -9.86 -26.57
CA LEU A 15 -13.87 -8.69 -26.57
C LEU A 15 -13.38 -8.35 -27.98
N ARG A 16 -13.02 -9.35 -28.79
CA ARG A 16 -12.64 -9.17 -30.20
C ARG A 16 -13.78 -8.60 -31.04
N GLU A 17 -15.01 -9.06 -30.79
CA GLU A 17 -16.19 -8.58 -31.48
C GLU A 17 -16.56 -7.15 -31.09
N ALA A 18 -16.50 -6.83 -29.79
CA ALA A 18 -16.78 -5.51 -29.26
C ALA A 18 -15.71 -4.48 -29.69
N PHE A 19 -14.46 -4.89 -29.75
CA PHE A 19 -13.32 -4.04 -30.09
C PHE A 19 -12.58 -4.56 -31.33
N ARG A 20 -13.24 -4.46 -32.49
CA ARG A 20 -12.73 -4.91 -33.81
C ARG A 20 -11.40 -4.29 -34.26
N SER A 21 -10.86 -3.33 -33.52
CA SER A 21 -9.56 -2.70 -33.76
C SER A 21 -8.76 -2.71 -32.43
N PRO A 22 -7.53 -3.25 -32.43
CA PRO A 22 -6.63 -3.20 -31.28
C PRO A 22 -6.39 -1.76 -30.77
N GLN A 23 -6.41 -0.77 -31.67
CA GLN A 23 -6.25 0.65 -31.32
C GLN A 23 -7.46 1.19 -30.55
N ARG A 24 -8.69 0.80 -30.90
CA ARG A 24 -9.89 1.18 -30.14
C ARG A 24 -9.92 0.56 -28.75
N PHE A 25 -9.47 -0.68 -28.63
CA PHE A 25 -9.32 -1.31 -27.32
C PHE A 25 -8.26 -0.58 -26.47
N THR A 26 -7.12 -0.26 -27.09
CA THR A 26 -6.04 0.54 -26.49
C THR A 26 -6.55 1.88 -25.97
N GLU A 27 -7.32 2.61 -26.78
CA GLU A 27 -7.93 3.88 -26.39
C GLU A 27 -8.96 3.70 -25.28
N PHE A 28 -9.82 2.68 -25.36
CA PHE A 28 -10.79 2.37 -24.31
C PHE A 28 -10.10 2.11 -22.97
N VAL A 29 -9.03 1.30 -22.96
CA VAL A 29 -8.24 1.01 -21.75
C VAL A 29 -7.57 2.28 -21.21
N LYS A 30 -6.93 3.05 -22.09
CA LYS A 30 -6.28 4.31 -21.70
C LYS A 30 -7.24 5.33 -21.12
N PHE A 31 -8.38 5.56 -21.76
CA PHE A 31 -9.30 6.64 -21.37
C PHE A 31 -10.33 6.22 -20.34
N ARG A 32 -10.82 4.97 -20.35
CA ARG A 32 -11.86 4.53 -19.41
C ARG A 32 -11.30 3.98 -18.11
N PHE A 33 -10.11 3.39 -18.14
CA PHE A 33 -9.44 2.83 -16.97
C PHE A 33 -8.21 3.64 -16.52
N ASN A 34 -7.86 4.73 -17.22
CA ASN A 34 -6.70 5.59 -16.92
C ASN A 34 -5.37 4.81 -16.83
N LYS A 35 -5.25 3.70 -17.57
CA LYS A 35 -4.06 2.83 -17.57
C LYS A 35 -3.22 3.07 -18.82
N ASN A 36 -1.91 3.22 -18.66
CA ASN A 36 -0.99 3.32 -19.78
C ASN A 36 -0.73 1.91 -20.34
N LEU A 37 -0.98 1.68 -21.63
CA LEU A 37 -0.71 0.36 -22.22
C LEU A 37 0.75 -0.04 -22.08
N TYR A 38 1.69 0.91 -22.04
CA TYR A 38 3.11 0.60 -21.85
C TYR A 38 3.44 -0.09 -20.51
N ASP A 39 2.56 0.02 -19.51
CA ASP A 39 2.69 -0.70 -18.23
C ASP A 39 2.08 -2.12 -18.30
N ILE A 40 1.28 -2.42 -19.34
CA ILE A 40 0.56 -3.69 -19.56
C ILE A 40 1.20 -4.49 -20.72
N THR A 41 1.98 -3.86 -21.60
CA THR A 41 2.45 -4.42 -22.88
C THR A 41 3.65 -5.38 -22.79
N ILE A 42 3.77 -6.19 -21.75
CA ILE A 42 4.64 -7.39 -21.85
C ILE A 42 3.93 -8.49 -22.67
N ALA A 43 2.62 -8.36 -22.85
CA ALA A 43 1.77 -9.22 -23.66
C ALA A 43 1.92 -8.96 -25.18
N ASP A 44 2.38 -9.96 -25.94
CA ASP A 44 2.59 -9.86 -27.40
C ASP A 44 1.28 -10.02 -28.22
N ASP A 45 0.16 -10.37 -27.57
CA ASP A 45 -1.14 -10.57 -28.24
C ASP A 45 -2.35 -9.99 -27.48
N LEU A 46 -3.46 -9.82 -28.20
CA LEU A 46 -4.73 -9.30 -27.67
C LEU A 46 -5.32 -10.19 -26.56
N LYS A 47 -4.98 -11.48 -26.55
CA LYS A 47 -5.48 -12.46 -25.58
C LYS A 47 -4.75 -12.28 -24.24
N GLU A 48 -3.43 -12.11 -24.24
CA GLU A 48 -2.65 -11.78 -23.07
C GLU A 48 -3.02 -10.39 -22.51
N LEU A 49 -3.20 -9.38 -23.37
CA LEU A 49 -3.67 -8.06 -22.93
C LEU A 49 -5.05 -8.11 -22.27
N ALA A 50 -5.97 -8.91 -22.81
CA ALA A 50 -7.27 -9.13 -22.20
C ALA A 50 -7.16 -9.85 -20.84
N PHE A 51 -6.19 -10.76 -20.67
CA PHE A 51 -5.95 -11.43 -19.40
C PHE A 51 -5.36 -10.52 -18.34
N ASP A 52 -4.38 -9.72 -18.69
CA ASP A 52 -3.82 -8.72 -17.77
C ASP A 52 -4.90 -7.74 -17.33
N LEU A 53 -5.77 -7.32 -18.26
CA LEU A 53 -6.92 -6.49 -17.93
C LEU A 53 -7.96 -7.20 -17.06
N ILE A 54 -8.21 -8.49 -17.24
CA ILE A 54 -9.12 -9.27 -16.37
C ILE A 54 -8.53 -9.42 -14.97
N ASP A 55 -7.21 -9.65 -14.84
CA ASP A 55 -6.55 -9.78 -13.54
C ASP A 55 -6.50 -8.43 -12.80
N GLU A 56 -6.24 -7.34 -13.52
CA GLU A 56 -6.27 -5.95 -13.02
C GLU A 56 -7.70 -5.41 -12.77
N SER A 57 -8.70 -5.93 -13.50
CA SER A 57 -10.13 -5.58 -13.34
C SER A 57 -10.91 -6.54 -12.48
N ARG A 58 -10.25 -7.57 -11.92
CA ARG A 58 -10.77 -8.14 -10.68
C ARG A 58 -11.07 -6.93 -9.80
N PRO A 59 -12.27 -6.84 -9.20
CA PRO A 59 -12.43 -5.93 -8.09
C PRO A 59 -11.20 -6.14 -7.21
N CYS A 60 -10.73 -5.13 -6.50
CA CYS A 60 -10.04 -5.40 -5.26
C CYS A 60 -11.06 -6.15 -4.38
N VAL A 61 -11.35 -7.41 -4.71
CA VAL A 61 -11.93 -8.42 -3.89
C VAL A 61 -10.88 -8.42 -2.83
N LEU A 62 -11.22 -7.77 -1.73
CA LEU A 62 -10.57 -7.93 -0.47
C LEU A 62 -10.49 -9.45 -0.31
N GLU A 63 -9.39 -10.05 -0.78
CA GLU A 63 -8.99 -11.36 -0.32
C GLU A 63 -9.08 -11.20 1.17
N LYS A 64 -10.02 -11.96 1.75
CA LYS A 64 -10.44 -11.85 3.14
C LYS A 64 -9.16 -11.70 3.95
N GLN A 65 -8.87 -10.46 4.37
CA GLN A 65 -7.54 -10.12 4.83
C GLN A 65 -7.29 -11.01 6.03
N ASN A 66 -6.26 -11.85 5.93
CA ASN A 66 -5.99 -12.79 6.98
C ASN A 66 -5.39 -11.97 8.13
N PRO A 67 -6.07 -11.87 9.29
CA PRO A 67 -5.56 -11.09 10.42
C PRO A 67 -4.22 -11.61 10.92
N ASP A 68 -3.85 -12.84 10.55
CA ASP A 68 -2.55 -13.44 10.84
C ASP A 68 -1.51 -13.23 9.74
N GLU A 69 -1.83 -12.62 8.59
CA GLU A 69 -0.89 -12.34 7.48
C GLU A 69 -1.06 -10.90 7.00
N LEU A 70 -0.29 -10.00 7.60
CA LEU A 70 -0.27 -8.58 7.28
C LEU A 70 0.95 -8.23 6.42
N ASP A 71 0.83 -7.20 5.58
CA ASP A 71 1.88 -6.72 4.68
C ASP A 71 2.89 -5.80 5.41
N TYR A 72 3.66 -6.38 6.33
CA TYR A 72 4.79 -5.70 6.98
C TYR A 72 5.95 -6.65 7.24
N ALA A 73 7.15 -6.08 7.35
CA ALA A 73 8.33 -6.77 7.82
C ALA A 73 8.89 -6.07 9.07
N LEU A 74 9.40 -6.86 10.02
CA LEU A 74 10.14 -6.36 11.17
C LEU A 74 11.62 -6.61 10.95
N LEU A 75 12.41 -5.54 10.95
CA LEU A 75 13.85 -5.58 10.71
C LEU A 75 14.60 -5.06 11.93
N ARG A 76 15.71 -5.72 12.28
CA ARG A 76 16.67 -5.21 13.27
C ARG A 76 17.81 -4.53 12.53
N VAL A 77 18.04 -3.26 12.85
CA VAL A 77 19.16 -2.48 12.30
C VAL A 77 20.33 -2.54 13.28
N SER A 78 21.56 -2.58 12.76
CA SER A 78 22.78 -2.51 13.58
C SER A 78 22.97 -1.12 14.20
N GLY A 79 23.46 -1.07 15.42
CA GLY A 79 23.70 0.18 16.15
C GLY A 79 22.43 0.82 16.72
N ASN A 80 22.48 2.12 16.97
CA ASN A 80 21.40 2.86 17.63
C ASN A 80 21.08 4.17 16.87
N PRO A 81 20.44 4.08 15.67
CA PRO A 81 20.21 5.23 14.81
C PRO A 81 19.40 6.33 15.48
N GLY A 82 18.51 5.99 16.40
CA GLY A 82 17.75 6.97 17.18
C GLY A 82 18.62 7.88 18.05
N LYS A 83 19.83 7.45 18.44
CA LYS A 83 20.80 8.26 19.21
C LYS A 83 21.72 9.12 18.32
N ILE A 84 21.63 9.00 17.00
CA ILE A 84 22.42 9.82 16.06
C ILE A 84 21.76 11.19 15.93
N SER A 85 22.55 12.26 16.04
CA SER A 85 22.11 13.64 15.82
C SER A 85 21.65 13.89 14.38
N VAL A 86 20.61 14.70 14.19
CA VAL A 86 20.05 15.00 12.86
C VAL A 86 20.86 16.01 12.05
N GLY A 87 21.83 16.68 12.66
CA GLY A 87 22.72 17.64 12.01
C GLY A 87 24.02 17.86 12.78
N GLU A 88 24.71 18.95 12.48
CA GLU A 88 25.93 19.36 13.20
C GLU A 88 25.59 20.10 14.51
N ARG A 89 26.58 20.24 15.42
CA ARG A 89 26.58 20.97 16.72
C ARG A 89 25.23 21.13 17.44
N ASP A 90 25.10 20.51 18.61
CA ASP A 90 23.94 20.63 19.52
C ASP A 90 22.58 20.27 18.89
N SER A 91 22.57 19.60 17.74
CA SER A 91 21.33 19.15 17.10
C SER A 91 20.74 17.94 17.84
N PRO A 92 19.39 17.86 17.90
CA PRO A 92 18.72 16.80 18.63
C PRO A 92 19.02 15.43 18.01
N GLN A 93 18.94 14.40 18.84
CA GLN A 93 18.96 13.02 18.36
C GLN A 93 17.70 12.73 17.54
N ARG A 94 17.82 11.83 16.56
CA ARG A 94 16.68 11.38 15.72
C ARG A 94 15.49 10.90 16.53
N GLY A 95 15.75 10.23 17.66
CA GLY A 95 14.72 9.66 18.52
C GLY A 95 14.06 8.42 17.92
N TRP A 96 12.88 8.10 18.46
CA TRP A 96 12.09 6.93 18.08
C TRP A 96 10.61 7.33 17.97
N ILE A 97 9.90 6.72 17.03
CA ILE A 97 8.44 6.80 16.99
C ILE A 97 7.91 5.74 17.95
N ASN A 98 7.14 6.17 18.95
CA ASN A 98 6.49 5.25 19.88
C ASN A 98 5.35 4.53 19.16
N LEU A 99 5.24 3.22 19.39
CA LEU A 99 4.11 2.47 18.89
C LEU A 99 2.85 2.81 19.70
N PRO A 100 1.68 2.83 19.06
CA PRO A 100 0.43 3.07 19.76
C PRO A 100 0.16 1.95 20.77
N THR A 101 -0.24 2.36 21.97
CA THR A 101 -0.61 1.46 23.08
C THR A 101 -2.13 1.28 23.22
N LYS A 102 -2.89 2.10 22.49
CA LYS A 102 -4.34 2.03 22.41
C LYS A 102 -4.75 2.02 20.94
N PRO A 103 -5.87 1.36 20.59
CA PRO A 103 -6.43 1.44 19.25
C PRO A 103 -6.73 2.89 18.86
N TYR A 104 -6.46 3.23 17.62
CA TYR A 104 -6.84 4.50 17.02
C TYR A 104 -8.24 4.40 16.40
N GLU A 105 -9.08 5.40 16.63
CA GLU A 105 -10.41 5.50 16.05
C GLU A 105 -10.35 6.30 14.74
N PHE A 106 -10.41 5.60 13.61
CA PHE A 106 -10.40 6.24 12.29
C PHE A 106 -11.73 6.95 12.01
N SER A 107 -11.64 8.17 11.50
CA SER A 107 -12.78 8.95 11.03
C SER A 107 -12.63 9.23 9.54
N LEU A 108 -13.67 8.98 8.76
CA LEU A 108 -13.68 9.28 7.33
C LEU A 108 -13.55 10.79 7.08
N ASN A 109 -12.99 11.15 5.94
CA ASN A 109 -12.71 12.52 5.50
C ASN A 109 -11.79 13.31 6.46
N THR A 110 -11.01 12.61 7.28
CA THR A 110 -10.00 13.26 8.13
C THR A 110 -8.61 13.18 7.50
N PRO A 111 -7.74 14.17 7.78
CA PRO A 111 -6.39 14.21 7.22
C PRO A 111 -5.52 13.04 7.69
N LEU A 112 -4.78 12.46 6.75
CA LEU A 112 -3.72 11.48 6.97
C LEU A 112 -2.38 12.06 6.48
N PHE A 113 -1.41 12.16 7.37
CA PHE A 113 -0.09 12.69 7.09
C PHE A 113 0.87 11.54 6.78
N ILE A 114 1.53 11.56 5.63
CA ILE A 114 2.39 10.47 5.16
C ILE A 114 3.81 10.99 4.97
N LEU A 115 4.75 10.47 5.76
CA LEU A 115 6.18 10.81 5.65
C LEU A 115 6.89 9.78 4.77
N GLN A 116 7.33 10.20 3.59
CA GLN A 116 7.71 9.28 2.53
C GLN A 116 8.97 9.68 1.75
N HIS A 117 9.60 8.70 1.10
CA HIS A 117 10.74 8.85 0.21
C HIS A 117 10.37 8.43 -1.23
N PRO A 118 9.45 9.15 -1.92
CA PRO A 118 8.98 8.75 -3.24
C PRO A 118 10.14 8.69 -4.22
N LYS A 119 10.25 7.58 -4.96
CA LYS A 119 11.34 7.28 -5.90
C LYS A 119 12.75 7.36 -5.25
N GLY A 120 12.85 7.12 -3.93
CA GLY A 120 14.10 7.23 -3.17
C GLY A 120 14.60 8.67 -2.98
N LYS A 121 13.77 9.68 -3.28
CA LYS A 121 14.13 11.10 -3.13
C LYS A 121 14.15 11.52 -1.65
N PRO A 122 14.66 12.73 -1.32
CA PRO A 122 14.60 13.26 0.04
C PRO A 122 13.18 13.20 0.63
N LEU A 123 13.11 13.19 1.96
CA LEU A 123 11.87 13.07 2.73
C LEU A 123 10.85 14.11 2.26
N LYS A 124 9.62 13.65 2.03
CA LYS A 124 8.47 14.50 1.71
C LYS A 124 7.31 14.20 2.63
N LEU A 125 6.54 15.23 2.93
CA LEU A 125 5.24 15.11 3.56
C LEU A 125 4.16 15.12 2.48
N ALA A 126 3.31 14.09 2.46
CA ALA A 126 2.02 14.13 1.79
C ALA A 126 0.90 14.24 2.82
N ILE A 127 -0.21 14.83 2.39
CA ILE A 127 -1.43 14.97 3.18
C ILE A 127 -2.55 14.42 2.32
N ASP A 128 -3.37 13.55 2.91
CA ASP A 128 -4.45 12.86 2.23
C ASP A 128 -5.72 12.82 3.08
N ALA A 129 -6.82 12.30 2.54
CA ALA A 129 -8.07 12.09 3.26
C ALA A 129 -8.41 10.59 3.37
N ILE A 130 -8.78 10.15 4.56
CA ILE A 130 -9.27 8.78 4.78
C ILE A 130 -10.64 8.61 4.12
N ILE A 131 -10.80 7.63 3.24
CA ILE A 131 -12.07 7.39 2.52
C ILE A 131 -12.79 6.12 2.97
N ASP A 132 -12.06 5.16 3.51
CA ASP A 132 -12.62 3.89 3.99
C ASP A 132 -11.65 3.24 4.97
N VAL A 133 -12.19 2.43 5.88
CA VAL A 133 -11.40 1.73 6.90
C VAL A 133 -12.10 0.44 7.30
N ASN A 134 -11.29 -0.60 7.48
CA ASN A 134 -11.68 -1.81 8.22
C ASN A 134 -10.62 -2.11 9.28
N ASP A 135 -10.77 -3.24 9.99
CA ASP A 135 -9.89 -3.62 11.10
C ASP A 135 -8.41 -3.68 10.73
N ILE A 136 -8.09 -3.94 9.46
CA ILE A 136 -6.74 -4.18 8.95
C ILE A 136 -6.27 -3.06 8.02
N ILE A 137 -7.13 -2.57 7.14
CA ILE A 137 -6.76 -1.68 6.04
C ILE A 137 -7.43 -0.30 6.19
N VAL A 138 -6.63 0.74 5.99
CA VAL A 138 -7.07 2.13 5.87
C VAL A 138 -6.87 2.55 4.41
N LYS A 139 -7.89 3.12 3.77
CA LYS A 139 -7.83 3.61 2.38
C LYS A 139 -7.88 5.14 2.33
N TYR A 140 -7.19 5.74 1.36
CA TYR A 140 -7.09 7.19 1.16
C TYR A 140 -6.89 7.57 -0.32
N GLU A 141 -7.15 8.82 -0.69
CA GLU A 141 -7.40 9.25 -2.09
C GLU A 141 -6.16 9.41 -2.99
N THR A 142 -5.04 9.87 -2.44
CA THR A 142 -3.90 10.35 -3.22
C THR A 142 -3.16 9.20 -3.88
N ASN A 143 -2.64 9.42 -5.10
CA ASN A 143 -1.63 8.54 -5.69
C ASN A 143 -0.25 8.87 -5.12
N THR A 144 0.34 7.95 -4.37
CA THR A 144 1.76 8.02 -4.01
C THR A 144 2.61 7.51 -5.16
N GLU A 145 3.74 8.17 -5.43
CA GLU A 145 4.69 7.65 -6.42
C GLU A 145 5.34 6.35 -5.89
N PRO A 146 5.82 5.46 -6.78
CA PRO A 146 6.60 4.28 -6.38
C PRO A 146 7.74 4.62 -5.42
N GLY A 147 8.04 3.73 -4.49
CA GLY A 147 9.04 3.95 -3.44
C GLY A 147 8.49 4.57 -2.15
N SER A 148 7.17 4.74 -2.05
CA SER A 148 6.51 5.22 -0.84
C SER A 148 6.10 4.09 0.11
N SER A 149 6.03 2.83 -0.34
CA SER A 149 5.69 1.68 0.51
C SER A 149 6.58 1.58 1.74
N GLY A 150 5.99 1.25 2.88
CA GLY A 150 6.61 1.26 4.20
C GLY A 150 6.59 2.63 4.89
N SER A 151 6.02 3.67 4.28
CA SER A 151 5.94 5.00 4.89
C SER A 151 4.99 5.02 6.09
N PRO A 152 5.38 5.62 7.22
CA PRO A 152 4.47 5.81 8.35
C PRO A 152 3.40 6.85 8.03
N CYS A 153 2.17 6.55 8.44
CA CYS A 153 1.01 7.42 8.33
C CYS A 153 0.60 7.92 9.72
N PHE A 154 0.28 9.21 9.83
CA PHE A 154 -0.06 9.87 11.08
C PHE A 154 -1.41 10.59 11.02
N ASP A 155 -2.06 10.71 12.17
CA ASP A 155 -3.17 11.65 12.34
C ASP A 155 -2.66 13.11 12.44
N ILE A 156 -3.59 14.06 12.57
CA ILE A 156 -3.28 15.49 12.74
C ILE A 156 -2.47 15.81 14.01
N ASN A 157 -2.45 14.91 14.99
CA ASN A 157 -1.72 15.07 16.24
C ASN A 157 -0.36 14.37 16.22
N TRP A 158 0.08 13.90 15.04
CA TRP A 158 1.31 13.12 14.86
C TRP A 158 1.33 11.77 15.60
N ASN A 159 0.15 11.20 15.88
CA ASN A 159 0.05 9.81 16.34
C ASN A 159 0.25 8.87 15.16
N LEU A 160 1.05 7.82 15.33
CA LEU A 160 1.25 6.79 14.30
C LEU A 160 0.01 5.90 14.20
N VAL A 161 -0.63 5.87 13.02
CA VAL A 161 -1.93 5.18 12.85
C VAL A 161 -1.91 4.07 11.79
N ALA A 162 -1.09 4.18 10.75
CA ALA A 162 -0.97 3.14 9.72
C ALA A 162 0.42 3.07 9.08
N LEU A 163 0.68 2.00 8.35
CA LEU A 163 1.87 1.80 7.51
C LEU A 163 1.42 1.66 6.04
N HIS A 164 1.81 2.61 5.19
CA HIS A 164 1.46 2.58 3.76
C HIS A 164 2.11 1.38 3.08
N HIS A 165 1.38 0.63 2.23
CA HIS A 165 1.98 -0.50 1.51
C HIS A 165 1.64 -0.57 0.01
N SER A 166 0.48 -0.04 -0.45
CA SER A 166 0.14 -0.09 -1.87
C SER A 166 -0.73 1.06 -2.36
N GLY A 167 -0.57 1.39 -3.65
CA GLY A 167 -1.54 2.15 -4.43
C GLY A 167 -2.34 1.23 -5.34
N TYR A 168 -3.65 1.23 -5.17
CA TYR A 168 -4.60 0.62 -6.09
C TYR A 168 -5.03 1.64 -7.14
N THR A 169 -5.77 1.20 -8.16
CA THR A 169 -6.20 2.03 -9.29
C THR A 169 -6.94 3.30 -8.89
N ASN A 170 -7.68 3.26 -7.77
CA ASN A 170 -8.56 4.35 -7.34
C ASN A 170 -8.28 4.86 -5.92
N TYR A 171 -7.35 4.24 -5.19
CA TYR A 171 -7.05 4.59 -3.80
C TYR A 171 -5.70 4.04 -3.37
N ASN A 172 -5.09 4.68 -2.40
CA ASN A 172 -3.97 4.12 -1.66
C ASN A 172 -4.43 3.40 -0.40
N ALA A 173 -3.61 2.47 0.07
CA ALA A 173 -3.86 1.69 1.27
C ALA A 173 -2.67 1.67 2.23
N GLY A 174 -3.01 1.57 3.51
CA GLY A 174 -2.09 1.29 4.60
C GLY A 174 -2.64 0.21 5.52
N THR A 175 -1.74 -0.58 6.11
CA THR A 175 -2.09 -1.51 7.18
C THR A 175 -2.17 -0.74 8.50
N SER A 176 -3.28 -0.87 9.22
CA SER A 176 -3.55 -0.20 10.49
C SER A 176 -2.65 -0.72 11.62
N PHE A 177 -2.16 0.18 12.48
CA PHE A 177 -1.48 -0.24 13.70
C PHE A 177 -2.42 -0.91 14.71
N ASN A 178 -3.75 -0.78 14.55
CA ASN A 178 -4.72 -1.57 15.32
C ASN A 178 -4.62 -3.07 15.00
N ALA A 179 -4.14 -3.46 13.81
CA ALA A 179 -3.91 -4.85 13.44
C ALA A 179 -2.44 -5.28 13.71
N ILE A 180 -1.47 -4.41 13.41
CA ILE A 180 -0.04 -4.71 13.56
C ILE A 180 0.33 -4.96 15.03
N CYS A 181 -0.08 -4.10 15.95
CA CYS A 181 0.31 -4.19 17.35
C CYS A 181 -0.17 -5.50 18.01
N PRO A 182 -1.45 -5.90 17.92
CA PRO A 182 -1.91 -7.16 18.50
C PRO A 182 -1.24 -8.39 17.87
N LEU A 183 -1.04 -8.41 16.54
CA LEU A 183 -0.40 -9.54 15.89
C LEU A 183 1.06 -9.71 16.34
N LYS A 184 1.77 -8.59 16.51
CA LYS A 184 3.13 -8.55 17.02
C LYS A 184 3.23 -9.08 18.46
N GLU A 185 2.28 -8.71 19.32
CA GLU A 185 2.19 -9.22 20.69
C GLU A 185 1.88 -10.71 20.72
N LYS A 186 0.87 -11.16 19.96
CA LYS A 186 0.49 -12.58 19.80
C LYS A 186 1.68 -13.44 19.38
N ARG A 187 2.53 -12.93 18.50
CA ARG A 187 3.72 -13.63 17.99
C ARG A 187 4.95 -13.54 18.90
N GLY A 188 4.88 -12.81 20.01
CA GLY A 188 6.02 -12.64 20.93
C GLY A 188 7.20 -11.88 20.31
N LEU A 189 6.99 -11.13 19.22
CA LEU A 189 8.07 -10.51 18.44
C LEU A 189 8.84 -9.42 19.21
N LEU A 190 8.39 -9.03 20.41
CA LEU A 190 9.05 -8.04 21.26
C LEU A 190 9.93 -8.62 22.36
N ALA A 191 9.70 -9.89 22.73
CA ALA A 191 10.36 -10.47 23.90
C ALA A 191 11.89 -10.50 23.74
N GLY A 192 12.41 -10.60 22.50
CA GLY A 192 13.86 -10.53 22.22
C GLY A 192 14.38 -9.16 21.75
N LEU A 193 13.54 -8.13 21.65
CA LEU A 193 13.91 -6.78 21.17
C LEU A 193 14.06 -5.76 22.31
N LEU A 194 13.52 -6.05 23.49
CA LEU A 194 13.56 -5.19 24.66
C LEU A 194 14.67 -5.54 25.67
N ASP A 195 15.26 -6.74 25.58
CA ASP A 195 16.35 -7.18 26.47
C ASP A 195 17.64 -6.36 26.26
N ASP A 196 17.83 -5.75 25.08
CA ASP A 196 19.00 -4.90 24.77
C ASP A 196 18.86 -3.44 25.24
N LYS A 197 17.79 -3.07 25.97
CA LYS A 197 17.71 -1.73 26.59
C LYS A 197 18.68 -1.54 27.77
N GLN A 198 19.49 -2.54 28.12
CA GLN A 198 20.47 -2.49 29.21
C GLN A 198 21.97 -2.51 28.81
N MET A 199 22.33 -2.45 27.52
CA MET A 199 23.73 -2.26 27.10
C MET A 199 23.97 -0.97 26.32
#